data_AF-A0AAD8KRC5-F1
#
_entry.id   AF-A0AAD8KRC5-F1
#
_cell.length_a   1.000
_cell.length_b   1.000
_cell.length_c   1.000
_cell.angle_alpha   90.00
_cell.angle_beta   90.00
_cell.angle_gamma   90.00
#
_symmetry.space_group_name_H-M   'P 1'
#
loop_
_entity.id
_entity.type
_entity.pdbx_description
1 polymer ?
#
loop_
_entity_poly.entity_id
_entity_poly.type
_entity_poly.pdbx_seq_one_letter_code
_entity_poly.pdbx_strand_id
1 'polypeptide(L)'
;MHSKNGAIDNPKAQEHWEKIQEEHTRLQNEVGDLSSVDEVVCLKRALGERPGHIRGVGKKLKRISIDVASAYNQQIQKEVEQQVQQQLLPFQEQFKAMQQIIEQLQTRNKCNRRDNDESEDDSLA
;
A
#
# COMPACT_ATOMS: atom_id res chain seq x y z
N MET A 1 19.83 14.23 14.30
CA MET A 1 19.48 14.04 12.87
C MET A 1 20.50 14.82 12.07
N HIS A 2 21.44 14.14 11.43
CA HIS A 2 22.50 14.81 10.66
C HIS A 2 22.03 14.93 9.21
N SER A 3 21.55 16.10 8.84
CA SER A 3 21.25 16.43 7.44
C SER A 3 22.56 16.47 6.67
N LYS A 4 22.86 15.40 5.94
CA LYS A 4 23.95 15.41 4.96
C LYS A 4 23.48 16.27 3.80
N ASN A 5 23.84 17.56 3.81
CA ASN A 5 23.83 18.40 2.63
C ASN A 5 24.95 17.90 1.70
N GLY A 6 24.76 16.71 1.10
CA GLY A 6 25.62 16.23 0.05
C GLY A 6 25.32 17.05 -1.19
N ALA A 7 26.28 17.86 -1.63
CA ALA A 7 26.24 18.44 -2.97
C ALA A 7 26.04 17.29 -3.95
N ILE A 8 24.92 17.33 -4.69
CA ILE A 8 24.70 16.41 -5.81
C ILE A 8 25.54 16.98 -6.96
N ASP A 9 26.85 16.81 -6.87
CA ASP A 9 27.77 17.15 -7.94
C ASP A 9 27.54 16.14 -9.06
N ASN A 10 26.65 16.49 -10.00
CA ASN A 10 26.46 15.72 -11.21
C ASN A 10 27.55 16.13 -12.21
N PRO A 11 28.61 15.33 -12.42
CA PRO A 11 29.71 15.71 -13.30
C PRO A 11 29.26 15.97 -14.74
N LYS A 12 28.17 15.32 -15.18
CA LYS A 12 27.58 15.58 -16.51
C LYS A 12 26.91 16.94 -16.59
N ALA A 13 26.34 17.43 -15.49
CA ALA A 13 25.75 18.76 -15.46
C ALA A 13 26.84 19.84 -15.58
N GLN A 14 27.98 19.63 -14.91
CA GLN A 14 29.14 20.49 -15.02
C GLN A 14 29.70 20.52 -16.45
N GLU A 15 29.90 19.34 -17.06
CA GLU A 15 30.35 19.24 -18.46
C GLU A 15 29.38 19.93 -19.43
N HIS A 16 28.06 19.78 -19.23
CA HIS A 16 27.06 20.46 -20.04
C HIS A 16 27.08 21.98 -19.83
N TRP A 17 27.28 22.44 -18.61
CA TRP A 17 27.38 23.86 -18.30
C TRP A 17 28.57 24.51 -19.03
N GLU A 18 29.74 23.87 -18.99
CA GLU A 18 30.94 24.33 -19.69
C GLU A 18 30.71 24.47 -21.21
N LYS A 19 30.11 23.46 -21.85
CA LYS A 19 29.76 23.50 -23.28
C LYS A 19 28.81 24.65 -23.65
N ILE A 20 27.84 24.95 -22.79
CA ILE A 20 26.90 26.05 -23.01
C ILE A 20 27.62 27.40 -22.92
N GLN A 21 28.51 27.56 -21.95
CA GLN A 21 29.28 28.80 -21.78
C GLN A 21 30.22 29.06 -22.97
N GLU A 22 30.89 28.02 -23.46
CA GLU A 22 31.76 28.09 -24.64
C GLU A 22 30.99 28.54 -25.89
N GLU A 23 29.86 27.88 -26.19
CA GLU A 23 29.05 28.23 -27.36
C GLU A 23 28.35 29.58 -27.21
N HIS A 24 27.94 29.97 -26.00
CA HIS A 24 27.40 31.31 -25.75
C HIS A 24 28.43 32.39 -26.05
N THR A 25 29.66 32.23 -25.57
CA THR A 25 30.76 33.17 -25.83
C THR A 25 31.06 33.27 -27.31
N ARG A 26 31.08 32.12 -28.00
CA ARG A 26 31.28 32.07 -29.45
C ARG A 26 30.15 32.79 -30.20
N LEU A 27 28.90 32.55 -29.86
CA LEU A 27 27.75 33.22 -30.48
C LEU A 27 27.75 34.73 -30.20
N GLN A 28 28.13 35.13 -29.00
CA GLN A 28 28.24 36.55 -28.66
C GLN A 28 29.30 37.24 -29.52
N ASN A 29 30.42 36.56 -29.80
CA ASN A 29 31.42 37.04 -30.74
C ASN A 29 30.93 37.06 -32.20
N GLU A 30 30.09 36.11 -32.61
CA GLU A 30 29.50 36.06 -33.97
C GLU A 30 28.46 37.18 -34.20
N VAL A 31 27.69 37.52 -33.17
CA VAL A 31 26.55 38.45 -33.23
C VAL A 31 26.96 39.91 -32.94
N GLY A 32 28.04 40.11 -32.19
CA GLY A 32 28.57 41.42 -31.81
C GLY A 32 27.81 42.08 -30.66
N ASP A 33 28.38 43.17 -30.11
CA ASP A 33 27.90 43.81 -28.86
C ASP A 33 26.48 44.37 -28.89
N LEU A 34 25.88 44.51 -30.07
CA LEU A 34 24.59 45.18 -30.28
C LEU A 34 23.41 44.22 -30.45
N SER A 35 23.64 42.92 -30.47
CA SER A 35 22.58 41.93 -30.67
C SER A 35 22.67 40.81 -29.64
N SER A 36 21.49 40.37 -29.17
CA SER A 36 21.38 39.32 -28.16
C SER A 36 21.63 37.95 -28.78
N VAL A 37 22.26 37.05 -28.01
CA VAL A 37 22.49 35.67 -28.41
C VAL A 37 21.16 34.91 -28.42
N ASP A 38 20.87 34.22 -29.53
CA ASP A 38 19.73 33.28 -29.58
C ASP A 38 20.02 32.06 -28.68
N GLU A 39 19.37 32.04 -27.51
CA GLU A 39 19.51 30.98 -26.51
C GLU A 39 19.14 29.60 -27.06
N VAL A 40 18.15 29.50 -27.95
CA VAL A 40 17.71 28.22 -28.51
C VAL A 40 18.78 27.68 -29.45
N VAL A 41 19.38 28.55 -30.27
CA VAL A 41 20.51 28.17 -31.14
C VAL A 41 21.73 27.80 -30.29
N CYS A 42 22.04 28.56 -29.25
CA CYS A 42 23.12 28.28 -28.31
C CYS A 42 22.98 26.88 -27.69
N LEU A 43 21.82 26.59 -27.10
CA LEU A 43 21.57 25.29 -26.47
C LEU A 43 21.58 24.14 -27.47
N LYS A 44 21.05 24.34 -28.70
CA LYS A 44 21.10 23.33 -29.76
C LYS A 44 22.53 23.04 -30.22
N ARG A 45 23.39 24.06 -30.35
CA ARG A 45 24.81 23.87 -30.71
C ARG A 45 25.58 23.19 -29.57
N ALA A 46 25.39 23.61 -28.33
CA ALA A 46 26.11 23.10 -27.17
C ALA A 46 25.71 21.67 -26.76
N LEU A 47 24.41 21.36 -26.78
CA LEU A 47 23.86 20.10 -26.26
C LEU A 47 23.35 19.15 -27.37
N GLY A 48 23.38 19.58 -28.62
CA GLY A 48 22.78 18.89 -29.76
C GLY A 48 21.27 19.06 -29.83
N GLU A 49 20.68 18.64 -30.95
CA GLU A 49 19.23 18.44 -31.04
C GLU A 49 18.84 17.33 -30.08
N ARG A 50 18.15 17.69 -28.99
CA ARG A 50 17.52 16.70 -28.13
C ARG A 50 16.20 16.30 -28.79
N PRO A 51 16.10 15.12 -29.45
CA PRO A 51 14.78 14.58 -29.78
C PRO A 51 14.05 14.49 -28.44
N GLY A 52 12.87 15.11 -28.37
CA GLY A 52 12.21 15.49 -27.12
C GLY A 52 12.35 14.48 -26.00
N HIS A 53 12.48 15.00 -24.77
CA HIS A 53 12.29 14.25 -23.54
C HIS A 53 10.83 13.73 -23.46
N ILE A 54 10.48 12.79 -24.33
CA ILE A 54 9.22 12.05 -24.34
C ILE A 54 9.56 10.55 -24.31
N ARG A 55 10.66 10.19 -23.67
CA ARG A 55 10.85 8.81 -23.23
C ARG A 55 10.06 8.60 -21.93
N GLY A 56 8.73 8.77 -22.00
CA GLY A 56 7.85 8.59 -20.84
C GLY A 56 6.45 9.20 -20.96
N VAL A 57 6.29 10.32 -21.67
CA VAL A 57 4.96 10.93 -21.87
C VAL A 57 4.20 10.08 -22.89
N GLY A 58 3.23 9.29 -22.43
CA GLY A 58 2.47 8.38 -23.28
C GLY A 58 2.83 6.88 -23.16
N LYS A 59 3.80 6.51 -22.30
CA LYS A 59 3.83 5.13 -21.79
C LYS A 59 2.62 4.93 -20.87
N LYS A 60 1.45 4.65 -21.46
CA LYS A 60 0.41 3.92 -20.73
C LYS A 60 1.08 2.68 -20.18
N LEU A 61 1.09 2.51 -18.86
CA LEU A 61 1.46 1.25 -18.22
C LEU A 61 0.73 0.15 -19.00
N LYS A 62 1.47 -0.65 -19.78
CA LYS A 62 0.91 -1.77 -20.53
C LYS A 62 0.50 -2.79 -19.48
N ARG A 63 -0.72 -2.64 -18.97
CA ARG A 63 -1.36 -3.45 -17.94
C ARG A 63 -0.45 -3.67 -16.74
N ILE A 64 -0.80 -3.09 -15.59
CA ILE A 64 -0.43 -3.74 -14.33
C ILE A 64 -0.86 -5.20 -14.53
N SER A 65 0.09 -6.14 -14.64
CA SER A 65 -0.24 -7.55 -14.80
C SER A 65 -1.28 -7.85 -13.74
N ILE A 66 -2.47 -8.23 -14.18
CA ILE A 66 -3.60 -8.54 -13.30
C ILE A 66 -3.16 -9.58 -12.25
N ASP A 67 -2.12 -10.36 -12.57
CA ASP A 67 -1.44 -11.29 -11.67
C ASP A 67 -0.86 -10.64 -10.40
N VAL A 68 -0.27 -9.44 -10.48
CA VAL A 68 0.32 -8.76 -9.30
C VAL A 68 -0.77 -8.17 -8.40
N ALA A 69 -1.80 -7.57 -9.01
CA ALA A 69 -2.94 -7.06 -8.26
C ALA A 69 -3.77 -8.20 -7.64
N SER A 70 -3.90 -9.34 -8.33
CA SER A 70 -4.57 -10.54 -7.83
C SER A 70 -3.82 -11.14 -6.64
N ALA A 71 -2.49 -11.28 -6.73
CA ALA A 71 -1.69 -11.82 -5.63
C ALA A 71 -1.76 -10.94 -4.38
N TYR A 72 -1.69 -9.61 -4.54
CA TYR A 72 -1.82 -8.68 -3.42
C TYR A 72 -3.21 -8.75 -2.77
N ASN A 73 -4.29 -8.77 -3.56
CA ASN A 73 -5.64 -8.88 -3.02
C ASN A 73 -5.90 -10.21 -2.29
N GLN A 74 -5.37 -11.33 -2.79
CA GLN A 74 -5.48 -12.63 -2.11
C GLN A 74 -4.74 -12.64 -0.77
N GLN A 75 -3.60 -11.94 -0.68
CA GLN A 75 -2.86 -11.86 0.58
C GLN A 75 -3.62 -11.02 1.63
N ILE A 76 -4.16 -9.87 1.22
CA ILE A 76 -4.99 -9.03 2.11
C ILE A 76 -6.22 -9.79 2.60
N GLN A 77 -6.89 -10.56 1.73
CA GLN A 77 -8.05 -11.38 2.13
C GLN A 77 -7.68 -12.41 3.20
N LYS A 78 -6.56 -13.12 3.04
CA LYS A 78 -6.09 -14.10 4.04
C LYS A 78 -5.73 -13.45 5.38
N GLU A 79 -5.09 -12.27 5.35
CA GLU A 79 -4.74 -11.53 6.56
C GLU A 79 -6.00 -11.07 7.32
N VAL A 80 -7.02 -10.57 6.61
CA VAL A 80 -8.30 -10.18 7.20
C VAL A 80 -9.05 -11.39 7.76
N GLU A 81 -9.12 -12.51 7.03
CA GLU A 81 -9.76 -13.74 7.51
C GLU A 81 -9.09 -14.28 8.78
N GLN A 82 -7.75 -14.29 8.84
CA GLN A 82 -7.02 -14.69 10.04
C GLN A 82 -7.29 -13.76 11.22
N GLN A 83 -7.39 -12.46 10.99
CA GLN A 83 -7.66 -11.49 12.04
C GLN A 83 -9.08 -11.64 12.59
N VAL A 84 -10.07 -11.88 11.71
CA VAL A 84 -11.46 -12.16 12.12
C VAL A 84 -11.53 -13.47 12.89
N GLN A 85 -10.84 -14.52 12.43
CA GLN A 85 -10.85 -15.81 13.10
C GLN A 85 -10.21 -15.73 14.49
N GLN A 86 -9.10 -15.01 14.65
CA GLN A 86 -8.49 -14.77 15.97
C GLN A 86 -9.42 -14.04 16.94
N GLN A 87 -10.24 -13.11 16.46
CA GLN A 87 -11.22 -12.41 17.30
C GLN A 87 -12.44 -13.29 17.65
N LEU A 88 -12.81 -14.24 16.78
CA LEU A 88 -13.96 -15.11 16.99
C LEU A 88 -13.67 -16.29 17.93
N LEU A 89 -12.42 -16.78 17.98
CA LEU A 89 -12.01 -17.91 18.83
C LEU A 89 -12.40 -17.74 20.32
N PRO A 90 -12.05 -16.65 21.02
CA PRO A 90 -12.41 -16.49 22.44
C PRO A 90 -13.93 -16.42 22.64
N PHE A 91 -14.66 -15.84 21.70
CA PHE A 91 -16.12 -15.78 21.76
C PHE A 91 -16.76 -17.15 21.56
N GLN A 92 -16.20 -17.97 20.67
CA GLN A 92 -16.68 -19.34 20.42
C GLN A 92 -16.50 -20.24 21.65
N GLU A 93 -15.37 -20.12 22.35
CA GLU A 93 -15.11 -20.87 23.59
C GLU A 93 -16.07 -20.45 24.70
N GLN A 94 -16.28 -19.15 24.88
CA GLN A 94 -17.26 -18.63 25.85
C GLN A 94 -18.67 -19.11 25.55
N PHE A 95 -19.08 -19.10 24.28
CA PHE A 95 -20.41 -19.56 23.89
C PHE A 95 -20.61 -21.06 24.13
N LYS A 96 -19.59 -21.89 23.85
CA LYS A 96 -19.62 -23.33 24.15
C LYS A 96 -19.70 -23.60 25.65
N ALA A 97 -18.89 -22.91 26.46
CA ALA A 97 -18.93 -23.05 27.92
C ALA A 97 -20.31 -22.66 28.48
N MET A 98 -20.89 -21.56 27.99
CA MET A 98 -22.22 -21.12 28.39
C MET A 98 -23.30 -22.14 28.02
N GLN A 99 -23.25 -22.73 26.82
CA GLN A 99 -24.20 -23.78 26.43
C GLN A 99 -24.13 -25.00 27.35
N GLN A 100 -22.92 -25.45 27.71
CA GLN A 100 -22.75 -26.58 28.63
C GLN A 100 -23.34 -26.28 30.01
N ILE A 101 -23.18 -25.05 30.52
CA ILE A 101 -23.79 -24.63 31.79
C ILE A 101 -25.32 -24.65 31.69
N ILE A 102 -25.89 -24.12 30.61
CA ILE A 102 -27.35 -24.13 30.40
C ILE A 102 -27.88 -25.56 30.32
N GLU A 103 -27.19 -26.46 29.63
CA GLU A 103 -27.57 -27.86 29.52
C GLU A 103 -27.50 -28.58 30.89
N GLN A 104 -26.44 -28.34 31.66
CA GLN A 104 -26.33 -28.88 33.04
C GLN A 104 -27.43 -28.36 33.97
N LEU A 105 -27.82 -27.08 33.84
CA LEU A 105 -28.93 -26.52 34.60
C LEU A 105 -30.28 -27.12 34.18
N GLN A 106 -30.49 -27.35 32.87
CA GLN A 106 -31.70 -28.00 32.36
C GLN A 106 -31.80 -29.47 32.80
N THR A 107 -30.70 -30.23 32.79
CA THR A 107 -30.68 -31.61 33.30
C THR A 107 -30.89 -31.65 34.81
N ARG A 108 -30.24 -30.78 35.58
CA ARG A 108 -30.46 -30.66 37.03
C ARG A 108 -31.91 -30.32 37.38
N ASN A 109 -32.54 -29.38 36.66
CA ASN A 109 -33.94 -29.03 36.87
C ASN A 109 -34.91 -30.16 36.44
N LYS A 110 -34.54 -31.00 35.45
CA LYS A 110 -35.30 -32.20 35.08
C LYS A 110 -35.16 -33.33 36.11
N CYS A 111 -33.99 -33.48 36.74
CA CYS A 111 -33.80 -34.46 37.82
C CYS A 111 -34.57 -34.03 39.08
N ASN A 112 -34.52 -32.74 39.45
CA ASN A 112 -35.27 -32.19 40.60
C ASN A 112 -36.81 -32.28 40.46
N ARG A 113 -37.34 -32.45 39.23
CA ARG A 113 -38.78 -32.69 39.01
C ARG A 113 -39.18 -34.15 39.16
N ARG A 114 -38.24 -35.09 39.03
CA ARG A 114 -38.55 -36.53 39.04
C ARG A 114 -38.72 -37.10 40.45
N ASP A 115 -38.28 -36.38 41.48
CA ASP A 115 -38.40 -36.79 42.89
C ASP A 115 -39.70 -36.30 43.57
N ASN A 116 -40.60 -35.64 42.84
CA ASN A 116 -41.89 -35.14 43.38
C ASN A 116 -43.14 -35.81 42.75
N ASP A 117 -42.95 -36.81 41.88
CA ASP A 117 -44.05 -37.55 41.23
C ASP A 117 -44.05 -39.04 41.63
N GLU A 118 -43.74 -39.39 42.88
CA GLU A 118 -44.18 -40.65 43.50
C GLU A 118 -45.46 -40.41 44.31
N SER A 119 -46.56 -40.39 43.57
CA SER A 119 -47.88 -40.96 43.93
C SER A 119 -48.23 -41.07 45.43
N GLU A 120 -48.93 -40.06 45.93
CA GLU A 120 -50.00 -40.27 46.92
C GLU A 120 -51.14 -41.03 46.24
N ASP A 121 -51.26 -42.33 46.50
CA ASP A 121 -52.50 -43.09 46.36
C ASP A 121 -52.49 -44.23 47.38
N ASP A 122 -52.81 -43.89 48.63
CA ASP A 122 -53.37 -44.84 49.60
C ASP A 122 -54.12 -44.07 50.69
N SER A 123 -55.41 -43.81 50.46
CA SER A 123 -56.39 -43.54 51.52
C SER A 123 -57.83 -43.78 51.05
N LEU A 124 -58.30 -44.99 51.37
CA LEU A 124 -59.62 -45.30 51.95
C LEU A 124 -60.90 -44.98 51.17
N ALA A 125 -61.53 -46.05 50.65
CA ALA A 125 -62.91 -46.44 51.01
C ALA A 125 -63.13 -47.94 50.78
#